data_AF-A0AAV5VGW1-F1
#
_entry.id   AF-A0AAV5VGW1-F1
#
_cell.length_a   1.000
_cell.length_b   1.000
_cell.length_c   1.000
_cell.angle_alpha   90.00
_cell.angle_beta   90.00
_cell.angle_gamma   90.00
#
_symmetry.space_group_name_H-M   'P 1'
#
loop_
_entity.id
_entity.type
_entity.pdbx_description
1 polymer ?
#
loop_
_entity_poly.entity_id
_entity_poly.type
_entity_poly.pdbx_seq_one_letter_code
_entity_poly.pdbx_strand_id
1 'polypeptide(L)'
;ECMTSLPLQMSLHYNALLAPFLFVIGISSFIYKYQYLSPIYQVILIALHIVHVVIEAVRLVLGFVGNLGEKVPALSGFWITSLLLQLPISIFLV
;
A
#
# COMPACT_ATOMS: atom_id res chain seq x y z
N GLU A 1 8.06 6.30 29.51
CA GLU A 1 8.57 5.15 28.74
C GLU A 1 7.79 5.10 27.45
N CYS A 2 8.45 5.49 26.38
CA CYS A 2 7.85 5.51 25.07
C CYS A 2 8.02 4.09 24.52
N MET A 3 6.90 3.38 24.46
CA MET A 3 6.85 1.98 24.06
C MET A 3 6.35 1.98 22.62
N THR A 4 7.26 1.71 21.69
CA THR A 4 6.90 1.30 20.32
C THR A 4 5.70 0.36 20.39
N SER A 5 4.66 0.64 19.62
CA SER A 5 3.42 -0.14 19.76
C SER A 5 3.62 -1.54 19.18
N LEU A 6 3.80 -2.53 20.07
CA LEU A 6 4.04 -3.93 19.69
C LEU A 6 2.96 -4.49 18.74
N PRO A 7 1.65 -4.22 18.94
CA PRO A 7 0.62 -4.69 18.01
C PRO A 7 0.79 -4.13 16.60
N LEU A 8 1.14 -2.85 16.46
CA LEU A 8 1.38 -2.23 15.17
C LEU A 8 2.67 -2.75 14.53
N GLN A 9 3.70 -3.00 15.33
CA GLN A 9 4.94 -3.58 14.82
C GLN A 9 4.71 -4.97 14.23
N MET A 10 3.92 -5.81 14.91
CA MET A 10 3.54 -7.12 14.41
C MET A 10 2.72 -6.99 13.12
N SER A 11 1.74 -6.09 13.06
CA SER A 11 0.92 -5.92 11.85
C SER A 11 1.73 -5.41 10.65
N LEU A 12 2.66 -4.47 10.85
CA LEU A 12 3.57 -3.99 9.81
C LEU A 12 4.50 -5.10 9.31
N HIS A 13 4.99 -5.95 10.20
CA HIS A 13 5.84 -7.09 9.82
C HIS A 13 5.09 -8.09 8.94
N TYR A 14 3.87 -8.47 9.32
CA TYR A 14 3.02 -9.32 8.49
C TYR A 14 2.65 -8.65 7.16
N ASN A 15 2.36 -7.34 7.18
CA ASN A 15 2.04 -6.59 5.96
C ASN A 15 3.23 -6.62 4.98
N ALA A 16 4.46 -6.39 5.46
CA ALA A 16 5.67 -6.46 4.64
C ALA A 16 5.93 -7.87 4.08
N LEU A 17 5.66 -8.92 4.84
CA LEU A 17 5.78 -10.31 4.38
C LEU A 17 4.74 -10.66 3.31
N LEU A 18 3.51 -10.16 3.44
CA LEU A 18 2.41 -10.39 2.51
C LEU A 18 2.50 -9.50 1.26
N ALA A 19 3.11 -8.32 1.35
CA ALA A 19 3.25 -7.36 0.26
C ALA A 19 3.75 -7.96 -1.07
N PRO A 20 4.82 -8.78 -1.13
CA PRO A 20 5.25 -9.40 -2.39
C PRO A 20 4.21 -10.35 -2.98
N PHE A 21 3.47 -11.09 -2.14
CA PHE A 21 2.39 -11.96 -2.61
C PHE A 21 1.21 -11.14 -3.14
N LEU A 22 0.83 -10.09 -2.43
CA LEU A 22 -0.22 -9.16 -2.86
C LEU A 22 0.15 -8.43 -4.15
N PHE A 23 1.43 -8.12 -4.35
CA PHE A 23 1.93 -7.55 -5.60
C PHE A 23 1.76 -8.50 -6.78
N VAL A 24 2.10 -9.79 -6.62
CA VAL A 24 1.89 -10.82 -7.66
C VAL A 24 0.41 -11.00 -7.98
N ILE A 25 -0.46 -11.01 -6.96
CA ILE A 25 -1.91 -11.05 -7.15
C ILE A 25 -2.38 -9.80 -7.90
N GLY A 26 -1.88 -8.62 -7.53
CA GLY A 26 -2.16 -7.35 -8.20
C GLY A 26 -1.80 -7.38 -9.69
N ILE A 27 -0.61 -7.86 -10.04
CA ILE A 27 -0.19 -8.02 -11.44
C ILE A 27 -1.12 -8.98 -12.18
N SER A 28 -1.50 -10.09 -11.54
CA SER A 28 -2.39 -11.08 -12.15
C SER A 28 -3.76 -10.46 -12.46
N SER A 29 -4.34 -9.72 -11.50
CA SER A 29 -5.58 -8.95 -11.69
C SER A 29 -5.45 -7.86 -12.76
N PHE A 30 -4.30 -7.18 -12.82
CA PHE A 30 -4.01 -6.19 -13.85
C PHE A 30 -4.07 -6.82 -15.25
N ILE A 31 -3.35 -7.92 -15.49
CA ILE A 31 -3.31 -8.60 -16.79
C ILE A 31 -4.71 -9.05 -17.20
N TYR A 32 -5.49 -9.59 -16.26
CA TYR A 32 -6.86 -10.03 -16.52
C TYR A 32 -7.77 -8.86 -16.90
N LYS A 33 -7.80 -7.78 -16.09
CA LYS A 33 -8.67 -6.62 -16.33
C LYS A 33 -8.29 -5.87 -17.61
N TYR A 34 -6.99 -5.80 -17.95
CA TYR A 34 -6.48 -5.02 -19.07
C TYR A 34 -7.15 -5.38 -20.42
N GLN A 35 -7.41 -6.67 -20.64
CA GLN A 35 -7.99 -7.18 -21.91
C GLN A 35 -9.45 -6.74 -22.14
N TYR A 36 -10.17 -6.40 -21.07
CA TYR A 36 -11.61 -6.09 -21.13
C TYR A 36 -11.90 -4.58 -21.06
N LEU A 37 -10.88 -3.75 -20.89
CA LEU A 37 -11.02 -2.30 -20.73
C LEU A 37 -10.86 -1.55 -22.05
N SER A 38 -11.57 -0.42 -22.17
CA SER A 38 -11.36 0.50 -23.28
C SER A 38 -9.98 1.18 -23.18
N PRO A 39 -9.45 1.74 -24.28
CA PRO A 39 -8.10 2.33 -24.30
C PRO A 39 -7.87 3.40 -23.23
N ILE A 40 -8.88 4.23 -22.94
CA ILE A 40 -8.79 5.27 -21.91
C ILE A 40 -8.63 4.63 -20.52
N TYR A 41 -9.43 3.60 -20.22
CA TYR A 41 -9.37 2.93 -18.93
C TYR A 41 -8.11 2.07 -18.77
N GLN A 42 -7.53 1.55 -19.86
CA GLN A 42 -6.23 0.86 -19.82
C GLN A 42 -5.11 1.79 -19.33
N VAL A 43 -5.06 3.03 -19.81
CA VAL A 43 -4.08 4.03 -19.36
C VAL A 43 -4.27 4.37 -17.89
N ILE A 44 -5.53 4.55 -17.46
CA ILE A 44 -5.86 4.81 -16.04
C ILE A 44 -5.44 3.62 -15.17
N LEU A 45 -5.70 2.39 -15.61
CA LEU A 45 -5.34 1.18 -14.86
C LEU A 45 -3.82 1.09 -14.68
N ILE A 46 -3.03 1.33 -15.72
CA ILE A 46 -1.55 1.36 -15.64
C ILE A 46 -1.09 2.40 -14.62
N ALA A 47 -1.60 3.63 -14.72
CA ALA A 47 -1.20 4.72 -13.84
C ALA A 47 -1.53 4.40 -12.37
N LEU A 48 -2.74 3.90 -12.10
CA LEU A 48 -3.16 3.51 -10.74
C LEU A 48 -2.32 2.37 -10.18
N HIS A 49 -1.96 1.38 -11.01
CA HIS A 49 -1.12 0.27 -10.57
C HIS A 49 0.29 0.74 -10.16
N ILE A 50 0.89 1.65 -10.94
CA ILE A 50 2.20 2.24 -10.61
C ILE A 50 2.11 3.04 -9.30
N VAL A 51 1.09 3.90 -9.17
CA VAL A 51 0.88 4.71 -7.97
C VAL A 51 0.65 3.83 -6.73
N HIS A 52 -0.12 2.74 -6.86
CA HIS A 52 -0.38 1.79 -5.77
C HIS A 52 0.90 1.18 -5.22
N VAL A 53 1.83 0.76 -6.09
CA VAL A 53 3.10 0.14 -5.70
C VAL A 53 4.03 1.15 -5.01
N VAL A 54 4.10 2.38 -5.53
CA VAL A 54 4.91 3.44 -4.91
C VAL A 54 4.36 3.80 -3.54
N ILE A 55 3.04 3.96 -3.40
CA ILE A 55 2.40 4.27 -2.12
C ILE A 55 2.55 3.11 -1.14
N GLU A 56 2.44 1.86 -1.58
CA GLU A 56 2.70 0.67 -0.76
C GLU A 56 4.09 0.71 -0.12
N ALA A 57 5.13 0.96 -0.93
CA ALA A 57 6.50 1.04 -0.45
C ALA A 57 6.71 2.19 0.55
N VAL A 58 6.24 3.39 0.22
CA VAL A 58 6.33 4.57 1.10
C VAL A 58 5.58 4.33 2.41
N ARG A 59 4.38 3.76 2.34
CA ARG A 59 3.55 3.46 3.51
C ARG A 59 4.27 2.49 4.44
N LEU A 60 4.83 1.39 3.94
CA LEU A 60 5.58 0.45 4.77
C LEU A 60 6.78 1.12 5.46
N VAL A 61 7.55 1.93 4.73
CA VAL A 61 8.69 2.68 5.31
C VAL A 61 8.23 3.62 6.42
N LEU A 62 7.19 4.41 6.17
CA LEU A 62 6.62 5.34 7.15
C LEU A 62 6.10 4.61 8.40
N GLY A 63 5.48 3.44 8.23
CA GLY A 63 5.00 2.61 9.33
C GLY A 63 6.15 2.12 10.21
N PHE A 64 7.20 1.54 9.62
CA PHE A 64 8.36 1.06 10.38
C PHE A 64 9.11 2.20 11.07
N VAL A 65 9.45 3.27 10.34
CA VAL A 65 10.18 4.42 10.90
C VAL A 65 9.35 5.15 11.94
N GLY A 66 8.04 5.31 11.69
CA GLY A 66 7.12 5.99 12.61
C GLY A 66 6.88 5.22 13.89
N ASN A 67 6.75 3.89 13.83
CA ASN A 67 6.53 3.08 15.03
C ASN A 67 7.83 2.87 15.84
N LEU A 68 8.95 2.53 15.19
CA LEU A 68 10.22 2.28 15.89
C LEU A 68 10.87 3.56 16.41
N GLY A 69 10.81 4.64 15.63
CA GLY A 69 11.35 5.93 16.00
C GLY A 69 10.36 6.83 16.73
N GLU A 70 9.14 6.35 16.97
CA GLU A 70 8.04 7.06 17.64
C GLU A 70 7.77 8.45 17.03
N LYS A 71 8.00 8.53 15.71
CA LYS A 71 7.83 9.77 14.96
C LYS A 71 6.36 9.90 14.60
N VAL A 72 5.61 10.59 15.45
CA VAL A 72 4.18 10.90 15.24
C VAL A 72 3.91 11.44 13.81
N PRO A 73 4.75 12.33 13.22
CA PRO A 73 4.53 12.79 11.85
C PRO A 73 4.68 11.69 10.79
N ALA A 74 5.59 10.72 10.99
CA ALA A 74 5.72 9.60 10.07
C ALA A 74 4.53 8.63 10.21
N LEU A 75 4.05 8.42 11.44
CA LEU A 75 2.90 7.58 11.71
C LEU A 75 1.60 8.19 11.15
N SER A 76 1.42 9.51 11.23
CA SER A 76 0.28 10.18 10.58
C SER A 76 0.37 10.05 9.06
N GLY A 77 1.57 10.17 8.48
CA GLY A 77 1.81 9.87 7.07
C GLY A 77 1.44 8.44 6.69
N PHE A 78 1.80 7.46 7.52
CA PHE A 78 1.37 6.07 7.36
C PHE A 78 -0.16 5.92 7.35
N TRP A 79 -0.87 6.55 8.30
CA TRP A 79 -2.34 6.46 8.35
C TRP A 79 -3.02 7.17 7.17
N ILE A 80 -2.53 8.34 6.79
CA ILE A 80 -3.03 9.10 5.63
C ILE A 80 -2.87 8.27 4.35
N THR A 81 -1.67 7.75 4.11
CA THR A 81 -1.40 6.91 2.93
C THR A 81 -2.20 5.61 2.97
N SER A 82 -2.43 5.00 4.15
CA SER A 82 -3.26 3.79 4.30
C SER A 82 -4.73 4.05 3.95
N LEU A 83 -5.36 5.03 4.62
CA LEU A 83 -6.80 5.21 4.61
C LEU A 83 -7.29 6.04 3.43
N LEU A 84 -6.55 7.10 3.08
CA LEU A 84 -7.01 8.07 2.07
C LEU A 84 -6.52 7.72 0.66
N LEU A 85 -5.37 7.05 0.53
CA LEU A 85 -4.81 6.73 -0.79
C LEU A 85 -4.88 5.24 -1.09
N GLN A 86 -4.28 4.39 -0.24
CA GLN A 86 -4.18 2.97 -0.55
C GLN A 86 -5.53 2.28 -0.58
N LEU A 87 -6.40 2.57 0.39
CA LEU A 87 -7.71 1.94 0.50
C LEU A 87 -8.59 2.16 -0.75
N PRO A 88 -8.85 3.40 -1.22
CA PRO A 88 -9.66 3.60 -2.43
C PRO A 88 -9.01 3.02 -3.68
N ILE A 89 -7.69 3.12 -3.83
CA ILE A 89 -6.98 2.53 -4.98
C ILE A 89 -7.10 0.99 -4.97
N SER A 90 -6.98 0.37 -3.79
CA SER A 90 -7.09 -1.08 -3.63
C SER A 90 -8.50 -1.58 -3.97
N ILE A 91 -9.54 -0.86 -3.56
CA ILE A 91 -10.94 -1.19 -3.92
C ILE A 91 -11.16 -1.14 -5.43
N PHE A 92 -10.47 -0.27 -6.14
CA PHE A 92 -10.57 -0.19 -7.60
C PHE A 92 -9.76 -1.29 -8.30
N LEU A 93 -8.53 -1.53 -7.84
CA LEU A 93 -7.58 -2.46 -8.48
C LEU A 93 -7.87 -3.93 -8.21
N VAL A 94 -8.28 -4.28 -6.98
CA VAL A 94 -8.65 -5.64 -6.57
C VAL A 94 -10.10 -5.88 -6.94
#